data_AF-A0A939A5D9-F1
#
_entry.id   AF-A0A939A5D9-F1
#
_cell.length_a   1.000
_cell.length_b   1.000
_cell.length_c   1.000
_cell.angle_alpha   90.00
_cell.angle_beta   90.00
_cell.angle_gamma   90.00
#
_symmetry.space_group_name_H-M   'P 1'
#
loop_
_entity.id
_entity.type
_entity.pdbx_description
1 polymer ?
#
loop_
_entity_poly.entity_id
_entity_poly.type
_entity_poly.pdbx_seq_one_letter_code
_entity_poly.pdbx_strand_id
1 'polypeptide(L)'
;MKKLSRIFIVLLTFMLWLGALSPAFADNKTVLGITSLYSTPEEQGQGVKVYQDILQYKIATPFALPPKYPIPATKEEFDKIVVPGLVEQLGDGSVTKAWFDFQAGQAQIAGKELFSINAPLGQKIYSVVAGKPLQQCPLEIQDTQIDFFLDSKKAAKRATELDEQGYFIYVSPVEELRRKVLDALYDQYSSGSNNPSCFLVNGTTKKITVDFQDPDIYPLLPPDLVQPGKDKPLVFLPKSGKEFLYVVNARQLPS
;
A
#
# COMPACT_ATOMS: atom_id res chain seq x y z
N MET A 1 8.22 -5.17 31.66
CA MET A 1 9.06 -4.06 31.14
C MET A 1 9.75 -4.32 29.79
N LYS A 2 9.93 -5.58 29.33
CA LYS A 2 10.58 -5.86 28.02
C LYS A 2 9.76 -5.48 26.76
N LYS A 3 8.42 -5.42 26.83
CA LYS A 3 7.55 -5.04 25.70
C LYS A 3 7.56 -3.52 25.40
N LEU A 4 7.60 -2.68 26.44
CA LEU A 4 7.66 -1.22 26.27
C LEU A 4 8.99 -0.74 25.65
N SER A 5 10.10 -1.42 25.96
CA SER A 5 11.41 -1.06 25.41
C SER A 5 11.52 -1.37 23.92
N ARG A 6 10.87 -2.43 23.41
CA ARG A 6 10.87 -2.74 21.97
C ARG A 6 10.03 -1.75 21.16
N ILE A 7 8.89 -1.31 21.71
CA ILE A 7 8.02 -0.30 21.08
C ILE A 7 8.76 1.04 20.93
N PHE A 8 9.47 1.48 21.98
CA PHE A 8 10.24 2.72 21.93
C PHE A 8 11.44 2.66 20.98
N ILE A 9 12.12 1.51 20.87
CA ILE A 9 13.28 1.35 19.98
C ILE A 9 12.86 1.42 18.50
N VAL A 10 11.76 0.75 18.11
CA VAL A 10 11.26 0.80 16.72
C VAL A 10 10.77 2.21 16.35
N LEU A 11 10.05 2.89 17.26
CA LEU A 11 9.61 4.28 17.09
C LEU A 11 10.80 5.24 16.94
N LEU A 12 11.85 5.10 17.76
CA LEU A 12 13.04 5.96 17.67
C LEU A 12 13.84 5.69 16.39
N THR A 13 14.06 4.42 16.00
CA THR A 13 14.83 4.10 14.80
C THR A 13 14.12 4.53 13.52
N PHE A 14 12.79 4.43 13.47
CA PHE A 14 12.00 4.87 12.31
C PHE A 14 11.93 6.40 12.21
N MET A 15 11.76 7.10 13.34
CA MET A 15 11.81 8.57 13.41
C MET A 15 13.20 9.14 13.11
N LEU A 16 14.28 8.48 13.56
CA LEU A 16 15.66 8.90 13.29
C LEU A 16 16.03 8.76 11.80
N TRP A 17 15.41 7.84 11.05
CA TRP A 17 15.57 7.74 9.59
C TRP A 17 14.75 8.77 8.82
N LEU A 18 13.58 9.17 9.34
CA LEU A 18 12.78 10.27 8.80
C LEU A 18 13.37 11.65 9.15
N GLY A 19 14.25 11.73 10.15
CA GLY A 19 14.83 12.96 10.69
C GLY A 19 15.96 13.61 9.86
N ALA A 20 16.34 13.07 8.70
CA ALA A 20 17.30 13.70 7.79
C ALA A 20 16.68 14.80 6.89
N LEU A 21 15.58 15.41 7.33
CA LEU A 21 14.95 16.56 6.68
C LEU A 21 15.69 17.84 7.09
N SER A 22 16.75 18.19 6.37
CA SER A 22 17.34 19.52 6.47
C SER A 22 16.30 20.56 6.01
N PRO A 23 15.94 21.56 6.84
CA PRO A 23 14.98 22.59 6.49
C PRO A 23 15.71 23.66 5.67
N ALA A 24 15.95 23.41 4.39
CA ALA A 24 16.56 24.40 3.51
C ALA A 24 16.13 24.26 2.05
N PHE A 25 14.86 23.89 1.77
CA PHE A 25 14.17 24.18 0.51
C PHE A 25 12.65 24.19 0.77
N ALA A 26 12.16 25.27 1.37
CA ALA A 26 10.74 25.51 1.54
C ALA A 26 10.18 26.12 0.24
N ASP A 27 9.74 25.27 -0.69
CA ASP A 27 8.53 25.52 -1.50
C ASP A 27 8.04 24.32 -2.35
N ASN A 28 8.41 23.07 -2.02
CA ASN A 28 7.81 21.91 -2.67
C ASN A 28 7.34 20.92 -1.61
N LYS A 29 6.02 20.82 -1.45
CA LYS A 29 5.37 19.87 -0.54
C LYS A 29 5.62 18.45 -1.05
N THR A 30 6.79 17.89 -0.71
CA THR A 30 7.23 16.53 -1.08
C THR A 30 6.21 15.53 -0.56
N VAL A 31 5.41 14.92 -1.43
CA VAL A 31 4.48 13.84 -1.06
C VAL A 31 5.28 12.55 -0.88
N LEU A 32 5.18 11.95 0.31
CA LEU A 32 5.87 10.72 0.69
C LEU A 32 4.93 9.51 0.68
N GLY A 33 5.41 8.36 0.17
CA GLY A 33 4.75 7.07 0.29
C GLY A 33 5.53 6.07 1.13
N ILE A 34 4.81 5.21 1.85
CA ILE A 34 5.38 4.11 2.64
C ILE A 34 4.66 2.80 2.27
N THR A 35 5.43 1.75 2.03
CA THR A 35 4.94 0.38 1.94
C THR A 35 5.69 -0.48 2.96
N SER A 36 4.97 -0.99 3.95
CA SER A 36 5.54 -1.77 5.05
C SER A 36 4.89 -3.14 5.16
N LEU A 37 5.66 -4.15 5.56
CA LEU A 37 5.18 -5.50 5.84
C LEU A 37 5.26 -5.77 7.34
N TYR A 38 4.27 -6.50 7.85
CA TYR A 38 4.23 -6.97 9.23
C TYR A 38 3.95 -8.47 9.27
N SER A 39 4.39 -9.14 10.34
CA SER A 39 4.21 -10.59 10.53
C SER A 39 2.91 -10.89 11.28
N THR A 40 2.33 -9.92 11.97
CA THR A 40 1.13 -10.10 12.80
C THR A 40 0.11 -8.96 12.60
N PRO A 41 -1.19 -9.22 12.83
CA PRO A 41 -2.21 -8.17 12.82
C PRO A 41 -1.95 -7.06 13.84
N GLU A 42 -1.40 -7.40 15.02
CA GLU A 42 -1.13 -6.44 16.09
C GLU A 42 -0.03 -5.44 15.68
N GLU A 43 1.03 -5.93 15.05
CA GLU A 43 2.10 -5.08 14.51
C GLU A 43 1.58 -4.19 13.38
N GLN A 44 0.76 -4.74 12.48
CA GLN A 44 0.12 -3.98 11.42
C GLN A 44 -0.77 -2.88 12.00
N GLY A 45 -1.62 -3.20 12.98
CA GLY A 45 -2.50 -2.23 13.63
C GLY A 45 -1.73 -1.10 14.30
N GLN A 46 -0.59 -1.40 14.92
CA GLN A 46 0.30 -0.36 15.46
C GLN A 46 0.92 0.50 14.35
N GLY A 47 1.33 -0.10 13.22
CA GLY A 47 1.83 0.63 12.06
C GLY A 47 0.79 1.58 11.48
N VAL A 48 -0.43 1.09 11.24
CA VAL A 48 -1.58 1.89 10.79
C VAL A 48 -1.80 3.08 11.71
N LYS A 49 -1.82 2.84 13.04
CA LYS A 49 -1.99 3.91 14.03
C LYS A 49 -0.89 4.98 13.93
N VAL A 50 0.37 4.57 13.79
CA VAL A 50 1.49 5.52 13.65
C VAL A 50 1.32 6.36 12.39
N TYR A 51 1.01 5.73 11.25
CA TYR A 51 0.87 6.43 9.99
C TYR A 51 -0.35 7.36 9.98
N GLN A 52 -1.50 6.95 10.52
CA GLN A 52 -2.71 7.76 10.56
C GLN A 52 -2.64 8.88 11.62
N ASP A 53 -2.38 8.54 12.88
CA ASP A 53 -2.56 9.48 14.00
C ASP A 53 -1.37 10.44 14.13
N ILE A 54 -0.15 9.93 13.95
CA ILE A 54 1.08 10.67 14.23
C ILE A 54 1.59 11.34 12.97
N LEU A 55 1.71 10.59 11.87
CA LEU A 55 2.26 11.11 10.62
C LEU A 55 1.20 11.74 9.71
N GLN A 56 -0.09 11.52 9.99
CA GLN A 56 -1.22 12.05 9.21
C GLN A 56 -1.21 11.58 7.76
N TYR A 57 -1.03 10.28 7.54
CA TYR A 57 -1.03 9.65 6.22
C TYR A 57 -2.41 9.05 5.93
N LYS A 58 -2.82 9.11 4.66
CA LYS A 58 -3.90 8.29 4.10
C LYS A 58 -3.41 6.85 3.94
N ILE A 59 -4.24 5.87 4.30
CA ILE A 59 -3.89 4.44 4.23
C ILE A 59 -4.78 3.77 3.19
N ALA A 60 -4.15 3.21 2.15
CA ALA A 60 -4.86 2.47 1.10
C ALA A 60 -4.98 0.97 1.43
N THR A 61 -4.06 0.43 2.22
CA THR A 61 -4.12 -0.94 2.73
C THR A 61 -3.48 -0.96 4.12
N PRO A 62 -4.07 -1.59 5.15
CA PRO A 62 -5.43 -2.09 5.17
C PRO A 62 -6.44 -0.97 4.91
N PHE A 63 -7.49 -1.30 4.18
CA PHE A 63 -8.60 -0.42 3.86
C PHE A 63 -9.76 -0.69 4.81
N ALA A 64 -10.25 0.38 5.42
CA ALA A 64 -11.45 0.40 6.24
C ALA A 64 -12.18 1.71 6.01
N LEU A 65 -13.50 1.72 6.19
CA LEU A 65 -14.24 2.97 6.24
C LEU A 65 -13.77 3.81 7.43
N PRO A 66 -13.61 5.14 7.26
CA PRO A 66 -13.36 5.99 8.40
C PRO A 66 -14.50 5.84 9.43
N PRO A 67 -14.23 5.89 10.74
CA PRO A 67 -15.22 5.60 11.79
C PRO A 67 -16.52 6.42 11.72
N LYS A 68 -16.51 7.57 11.01
CA LYS A 68 -17.66 8.47 10.84
C LYS A 68 -18.60 8.06 9.71
N TYR A 69 -18.23 7.08 8.89
CA TYR A 69 -19.02 6.64 7.73
C TYR A 69 -19.44 5.17 7.93
N PRO A 70 -20.68 4.90 8.40
CA PRO A 70 -21.22 3.55 8.33
C PRO A 70 -21.34 3.13 6.85
N ILE A 71 -21.26 1.82 6.57
CA ILE A 71 -21.57 1.30 5.23
C ILE A 71 -23.06 1.60 4.98
N PRO A 72 -23.43 2.40 3.96
CA PRO A 72 -24.83 2.74 3.70
C PRO A 72 -25.66 1.51 3.34
N ALA A 73 -26.97 1.61 3.52
CA ALA A 73 -27.88 0.47 3.28
C ALA A 73 -28.15 0.25 1.78
N THR A 74 -27.96 1.28 0.96
CA THR A 74 -28.20 1.22 -0.49
C THR A 74 -26.96 1.59 -1.29
N LYS A 75 -26.89 1.04 -2.51
CA LYS A 75 -25.79 1.30 -3.43
C LYS A 75 -25.74 2.77 -3.86
N GLU A 76 -26.91 3.40 -4.03
CA GLU A 76 -27.04 4.80 -4.38
C GLU A 76 -26.47 5.73 -3.28
N GLU A 77 -26.72 5.41 -2.01
CA GLU A 77 -26.14 6.18 -0.88
C GLU A 77 -24.63 5.96 -0.78
N PHE A 78 -24.16 4.73 -0.97
CA PHE A 78 -22.75 4.40 -1.00
C PHE A 78 -22.00 5.18 -2.08
N ASP A 79 -22.53 5.20 -3.30
CA ASP A 79 -21.94 5.90 -4.44
C ASP A 79 -21.90 7.42 -4.24
N LYS A 80 -22.88 7.98 -3.53
CA LYS A 80 -22.99 9.42 -3.31
C LYS A 80 -22.14 9.91 -2.13
N ILE A 81 -22.13 9.17 -1.03
CA ILE A 81 -21.61 9.65 0.27
C ILE A 81 -20.21 9.12 0.55
N VAL A 82 -19.92 7.88 0.12
CA VAL A 82 -18.74 7.14 0.56
C VAL A 82 -17.69 7.07 -0.55
N VAL A 83 -18.08 6.69 -1.77
CA VAL A 83 -17.16 6.49 -2.89
C VAL A 83 -16.23 7.69 -3.15
N PRO A 84 -16.71 8.95 -3.27
CA PRO A 84 -15.84 10.07 -3.62
C PRO A 84 -14.69 10.28 -2.61
N GLY A 85 -15.00 10.23 -1.31
CA GLY A 85 -14.00 10.40 -0.26
C GLY A 85 -13.00 9.25 -0.19
N LEU A 86 -13.44 8.02 -0.47
CA LEU A 86 -12.55 6.85 -0.44
C LEU A 86 -11.67 6.74 -1.67
N VAL A 87 -12.19 7.04 -2.85
CA VAL A 87 -11.39 7.15 -4.08
C VAL A 87 -10.24 8.14 -3.87
N GLU A 88 -10.54 9.29 -3.25
CA GLU A 88 -9.53 10.29 -2.89
C GLU A 88 -8.54 9.79 -1.81
N GLN A 89 -8.95 8.90 -0.91
CA GLN A 89 -8.07 8.32 0.11
C GLN A 89 -7.13 7.26 -0.46
N LEU A 90 -7.63 6.42 -1.36
CA LEU A 90 -6.87 5.43 -2.09
C LEU A 90 -5.78 6.10 -2.96
N GLY A 91 -6.11 7.25 -3.55
CA GLY A 91 -5.17 8.11 -4.26
C GLY A 91 -4.71 7.55 -5.61
N ASP A 92 -4.08 8.42 -6.42
CA ASP A 92 -3.54 8.09 -7.73
C ASP A 92 -2.20 7.31 -7.68
N GLY A 93 -1.69 7.09 -6.47
CA GLY A 93 -0.41 6.44 -6.22
C GLY A 93 0.81 7.31 -6.46
N SER A 94 0.64 8.60 -6.75
CA SER A 94 1.74 9.48 -7.10
C SER A 94 2.48 9.99 -5.85
N VAL A 95 3.80 9.77 -5.81
CA VAL A 95 4.68 10.19 -4.72
C VAL A 95 6.00 10.73 -5.25
N THR A 96 6.64 11.59 -4.48
CA THR A 96 7.97 12.13 -4.81
C THR A 96 9.10 11.34 -4.15
N LYS A 97 8.79 10.58 -3.10
CA LYS A 97 9.69 9.62 -2.47
C LYS A 97 8.88 8.46 -1.90
N ALA A 98 9.38 7.24 -2.06
CA ALA A 98 8.77 6.03 -1.54
C ALA A 98 9.74 5.31 -0.59
N TRP A 99 9.23 4.90 0.56
CA TRP A 99 9.92 4.11 1.57
C TRP A 99 9.37 2.69 1.60
N PHE A 100 10.28 1.74 1.78
CA PHE A 100 9.99 0.31 1.78
C PHE A 100 10.57 -0.32 3.03
N ASP A 101 9.70 -0.97 3.81
CA ASP A 101 10.08 -1.78 4.96
C ASP A 101 9.52 -3.19 4.79
N PHE A 102 10.34 -4.08 4.24
CA PHE A 102 9.97 -5.44 3.89
C PHE A 102 10.53 -6.48 4.86
N GLN A 103 11.08 -6.05 5.99
CA GLN A 103 11.85 -6.89 6.91
C GLN A 103 11.02 -8.00 7.57
N ALA A 104 9.69 -7.85 7.62
CA ALA A 104 8.79 -8.87 8.13
C ALA A 104 8.59 -10.04 7.15
N GLY A 105 8.80 -9.81 5.85
CA GLY A 105 8.73 -10.83 4.81
C GLY A 105 9.95 -11.74 4.79
N GLN A 106 9.78 -12.95 4.26
CA GLN A 106 10.86 -13.76 3.75
C GLN A 106 11.04 -13.41 2.26
N ALA A 107 12.11 -12.68 1.94
CA ALA A 107 12.46 -12.40 0.55
C ALA A 107 12.92 -13.68 -0.16
N GLN A 108 12.43 -13.90 -1.39
CA GLN A 108 12.93 -15.00 -2.23
C GLN A 108 14.32 -14.70 -2.84
N ILE A 109 14.76 -13.45 -2.77
CA ILE A 109 16.06 -12.99 -3.25
C ILE A 109 16.73 -12.26 -2.10
N ALA A 110 18.00 -12.57 -1.84
CA ALA A 110 18.78 -11.87 -0.83
C ALA A 110 19.00 -10.40 -1.25
N GLY A 111 18.84 -9.47 -0.31
CA GLY A 111 19.03 -8.05 -0.57
C GLY A 111 18.61 -7.20 0.62
N LYS A 112 18.68 -5.88 0.44
CA LYS A 112 18.23 -4.91 1.43
C LYS A 112 16.70 -4.86 1.48
N GLU A 113 16.14 -5.14 2.64
CA GLU A 113 14.69 -5.13 2.88
C GLU A 113 14.15 -3.78 3.39
N LEU A 114 15.05 -2.85 3.73
CA LEU A 114 14.70 -1.49 4.19
C LEU A 114 15.39 -0.44 3.31
N PHE A 115 14.65 0.30 2.52
CA PHE A 115 15.22 1.28 1.60
C PHE A 115 14.21 2.36 1.19
N SER A 116 14.70 3.34 0.43
CA SER A 116 13.84 4.35 -0.20
C SER A 116 14.30 4.62 -1.62
N ILE A 117 13.38 5.02 -2.47
CA ILE A 117 13.66 5.58 -3.79
C ILE A 117 13.10 7.01 -3.86
N ASN A 118 13.76 7.87 -4.63
CA ASN A 118 13.30 9.23 -4.87
C ASN A 118 12.92 9.36 -6.34
N ALA A 119 11.83 10.08 -6.63
CA ALA A 119 11.54 10.48 -7.99
C ALA A 119 12.64 11.44 -8.48
N PRO A 120 12.96 11.44 -9.79
CA PRO A 120 13.80 12.49 -10.36
C PRO A 120 13.23 13.88 -10.09
N LEU A 121 14.09 14.90 -10.12
CA LEU A 121 13.70 16.28 -9.80
C LEU A 121 12.52 16.74 -10.67
N GLY A 122 11.46 17.25 -10.03
CA GLY A 122 10.25 17.73 -10.69
C GLY A 122 9.31 16.62 -11.20
N GLN A 123 9.62 15.35 -10.94
CA GLN A 123 8.81 14.20 -11.35
C GLN A 123 8.12 13.52 -10.16
N LYS A 124 7.27 12.55 -10.47
CA LYS A 124 6.60 11.67 -9.50
C LYS A 124 6.82 10.22 -9.89
N ILE A 125 6.82 9.34 -8.89
CA ILE A 125 6.67 7.90 -9.05
C ILE A 125 5.20 7.57 -8.86
N TYR A 126 4.61 6.86 -9.81
CA TYR A 126 3.25 6.33 -9.74
C TYR A 126 3.33 4.87 -9.29
N SER A 127 2.71 4.56 -8.15
CA SER A 127 2.57 3.18 -7.68
C SER A 127 1.23 2.60 -8.09
N VAL A 128 1.21 1.37 -8.59
CA VAL A 128 0.00 0.55 -8.70
C VAL A 128 0.02 -0.47 -7.57
N VAL A 129 -1.03 -0.51 -6.76
CA VAL A 129 -1.19 -1.50 -5.67
C VAL A 129 -2.46 -2.27 -5.94
N ALA A 130 -2.34 -3.58 -6.12
CA ALA A 130 -3.45 -4.44 -6.45
C ALA A 130 -3.43 -5.75 -5.64
N GLY A 131 -4.59 -6.28 -5.30
CA GLY A 131 -4.70 -7.55 -4.57
C GLY A 131 -5.63 -8.51 -5.29
N LYS A 132 -5.17 -9.74 -5.53
CA LYS A 132 -5.99 -10.81 -6.08
C LYS A 132 -6.88 -11.38 -4.97
N PRO A 133 -8.21 -11.16 -5.02
CA PRO A 133 -9.09 -11.61 -3.95
C PRO A 133 -9.22 -13.14 -3.95
N LEU A 134 -9.29 -13.73 -2.75
CA LEU A 134 -9.87 -15.05 -2.53
C LEU A 134 -11.38 -14.87 -2.31
N GLN A 135 -12.22 -15.72 -2.92
CA GLN A 135 -13.69 -15.65 -2.77
C GLN A 135 -14.14 -16.14 -1.39
N GLN A 136 -13.83 -15.37 -0.34
CA GLN A 136 -14.24 -15.66 1.04
C GLN A 136 -14.40 -14.36 1.84
N CYS A 137 -15.26 -14.40 2.85
CA CYS A 137 -15.45 -13.30 3.80
C CYS A 137 -15.02 -13.76 5.21
N PRO A 138 -14.11 -13.03 5.90
CA PRO A 138 -13.46 -11.78 5.48
C PRO A 138 -12.57 -11.94 4.25
N LEU A 139 -12.43 -10.87 3.47
CA LEU A 139 -11.68 -10.89 2.22
C LEU A 139 -10.19 -11.15 2.50
N GLU A 140 -9.67 -12.26 1.99
CA GLU A 140 -8.24 -12.54 1.99
C GLU A 140 -7.64 -12.30 0.61
N ILE A 141 -6.38 -11.87 0.57
CA ILE A 141 -5.65 -11.64 -0.68
C ILE A 141 -4.71 -12.80 -0.95
N GLN A 142 -4.83 -13.39 -2.14
CA GLN A 142 -3.93 -14.46 -2.59
C GLN A 142 -2.54 -13.92 -2.91
N ASP A 143 -2.49 -12.81 -3.65
CA ASP A 143 -1.27 -12.18 -4.12
C ASP A 143 -1.49 -10.67 -4.18
N THR A 144 -0.55 -9.91 -3.65
CA THR A 144 -0.52 -8.45 -3.75
C THR A 144 0.57 -8.06 -4.75
N GLN A 145 0.19 -7.33 -5.79
CA GLN A 145 1.10 -6.77 -6.79
C GLN A 145 1.33 -5.29 -6.46
N ILE A 146 2.59 -4.88 -6.45
CA ILE A 146 3.01 -3.50 -6.22
C ILE A 146 4.01 -3.11 -7.29
N ASP A 147 3.58 -2.30 -8.23
CA ASP A 147 4.38 -1.90 -9.39
C ASP A 147 4.65 -0.39 -9.33
N PHE A 148 5.78 0.04 -9.89
CA PHE A 148 6.18 1.46 -9.90
C PHE A 148 6.51 1.93 -11.32
N PHE A 149 6.22 3.19 -11.61
CA PHE A 149 6.45 3.82 -12.91
C PHE A 149 6.76 5.32 -12.76
N LEU A 150 7.55 5.89 -13.66
CA LEU A 150 7.63 7.36 -13.81
C LEU A 150 6.60 7.92 -14.81
N ASP A 151 6.01 7.06 -15.65
CA ASP A 151 4.96 7.41 -16.60
C ASP A 151 3.59 6.94 -16.09
N SER A 152 2.70 7.91 -15.82
CA SER A 152 1.31 7.68 -15.43
C SER A 152 0.52 6.79 -16.41
N LYS A 153 0.83 6.83 -17.72
CA LYS A 153 0.15 6.00 -18.73
C LYS A 153 0.59 4.55 -18.65
N LYS A 154 1.87 4.28 -18.37
CA LYS A 154 2.36 2.92 -18.12
C LYS A 154 1.71 2.35 -16.86
N ALA A 155 1.64 3.14 -15.78
CA ALA A 155 0.95 2.76 -14.55
C ALA A 155 -0.55 2.48 -14.79
N ALA A 156 -1.23 3.33 -15.55
CA ALA A 156 -2.64 3.12 -15.91
C ALA A 156 -2.84 1.83 -16.71
N LYS A 157 -2.01 1.61 -17.73
CA LYS A 157 -2.03 0.37 -18.53
C LYS A 157 -1.84 -0.86 -17.65
N ARG A 158 -0.85 -0.83 -16.76
CA ARG A 158 -0.59 -1.95 -15.83
C ARG A 158 -1.76 -2.22 -14.90
N ALA A 159 -2.41 -1.17 -14.39
CA ALA A 159 -3.59 -1.31 -13.56
C ALA A 159 -4.74 -2.01 -14.33
N THR A 160 -4.96 -1.65 -15.60
CA THR A 160 -5.95 -2.32 -16.47
C THR A 160 -5.58 -3.79 -16.72
N GLU A 161 -4.32 -4.10 -17.02
CA GLU A 161 -3.85 -5.48 -17.23
C GLU A 161 -4.06 -6.35 -15.98
N LEU A 162 -3.84 -5.80 -14.79
CA LEU A 162 -4.09 -6.49 -13.52
C LEU A 162 -5.60 -6.66 -13.25
N ASP A 163 -6.41 -5.65 -13.56
CA ASP A 163 -7.87 -5.74 -13.44
C ASP A 163 -8.45 -6.84 -14.34
N GLU A 164 -7.98 -6.95 -15.58
CA GLU A 164 -8.34 -8.02 -16.52
C GLU A 164 -7.96 -9.43 -15.99
N GLN A 165 -6.92 -9.52 -15.16
CA GLN A 165 -6.49 -10.74 -14.48
C GLN A 165 -7.27 -11.02 -13.18
N GLY A 166 -8.27 -10.19 -12.87
CA GLY A 166 -9.15 -10.32 -11.70
C GLY A 166 -8.55 -9.75 -10.41
N TYR A 167 -7.58 -8.83 -10.48
CA TYR A 167 -7.08 -8.13 -9.31
C TYR A 167 -7.98 -6.95 -8.93
N PHE A 168 -8.12 -6.70 -7.63
CA PHE A 168 -8.68 -5.46 -7.11
C PHE A 168 -7.58 -4.38 -7.09
N ILE A 169 -7.80 -3.31 -7.84
CA ILE A 169 -6.87 -2.17 -7.96
C ILE A 169 -7.15 -1.13 -6.85
N TYR A 170 -6.35 -1.15 -5.79
CA TYR A 170 -6.52 -0.24 -4.65
C TYR A 170 -5.91 1.13 -4.93
N VAL A 171 -4.73 1.18 -5.53
CA VAL A 171 -4.01 2.44 -5.81
C VAL A 171 -3.63 2.42 -7.28
N SER A 172 -4.05 3.43 -8.04
CA SER A 172 -3.60 3.62 -9.43
C SER A 172 -4.04 4.99 -9.96
N PRO A 173 -3.44 5.47 -11.06
CA PRO A 173 -3.93 6.66 -11.76
C PRO A 173 -5.33 6.52 -12.38
N VAL A 174 -5.90 5.31 -12.46
CA VAL A 174 -7.21 5.05 -13.08
C VAL A 174 -8.28 5.08 -11.99
N GLU A 175 -9.02 6.17 -11.93
CA GLU A 175 -10.06 6.38 -10.92
C GLU A 175 -11.17 5.34 -10.98
N GLU A 176 -11.58 4.98 -12.19
CA GLU A 176 -12.65 4.03 -12.44
C GLU A 176 -12.33 2.65 -11.86
N LEU A 177 -11.06 2.24 -11.91
CA LEU A 177 -10.62 0.96 -11.33
C LEU A 177 -10.61 1.00 -9.80
N ARG A 178 -10.23 2.14 -9.21
CA ARG A 178 -10.33 2.33 -7.75
C ARG A 178 -11.79 2.30 -7.30
N ARG A 179 -12.69 2.94 -8.05
CA ARG A 179 -14.14 2.89 -7.81
C ARG A 179 -14.68 1.46 -7.96
N LYS A 180 -14.28 0.74 -9.00
CA LYS A 180 -14.69 -0.65 -9.25
C LYS A 180 -14.39 -1.57 -8.08
N VAL A 181 -13.27 -1.38 -7.38
CA VAL A 181 -12.96 -2.13 -6.15
C VAL A 181 -13.94 -1.81 -5.04
N LEU A 182 -14.25 -0.53 -4.81
CA LEU A 182 -15.23 -0.11 -3.79
C LEU A 182 -16.62 -0.70 -4.08
N ASP A 183 -17.01 -0.73 -5.36
CA ASP A 183 -18.25 -1.36 -5.82
C ASP A 183 -18.25 -2.86 -5.50
N ALA A 184 -17.17 -3.57 -5.84
CA ALA A 184 -17.04 -5.00 -5.57
C ALA A 184 -17.07 -5.33 -4.07
N LEU A 185 -16.42 -4.52 -3.22
CA LEU A 185 -16.46 -4.68 -1.76
C LEU A 185 -17.87 -4.45 -1.21
N TYR A 186 -18.61 -3.48 -1.75
CA TYR A 186 -19.99 -3.22 -1.38
C TYR A 186 -20.93 -4.37 -1.76
N ASP A 187 -20.78 -4.93 -2.96
CA ASP A 187 -21.57 -6.07 -3.43
C ASP A 187 -21.30 -7.33 -2.58
N GLN A 188 -20.05 -7.54 -2.17
CA GLN A 188 -19.68 -8.61 -1.23
C GLN A 188 -20.30 -8.41 0.14
N TYR A 189 -20.32 -7.19 0.66
CA TYR A 189 -21.00 -6.84 1.91
C TYR A 189 -22.50 -7.11 1.84
N SER A 190 -23.16 -6.62 0.79
CA SER A 190 -24.62 -6.69 0.63
C SER A 190 -25.10 -8.14 0.45
N SER A 191 -24.37 -8.95 -0.33
CA SER A 191 -24.65 -10.38 -0.50
C SER A 191 -24.25 -11.23 0.71
N GLY A 192 -23.24 -10.78 1.47
CA GLY A 192 -22.72 -11.43 2.68
C GLY A 192 -23.55 -11.21 3.95
N SER A 193 -24.87 -11.06 3.84
CA SER A 193 -25.76 -10.77 4.98
C SER A 193 -25.42 -9.48 5.74
N ASN A 194 -24.87 -8.47 5.06
CA ASN A 194 -24.41 -7.21 5.66
C ASN A 194 -23.35 -7.42 6.76
N ASN A 195 -22.50 -8.43 6.62
CA ASN A 195 -21.36 -8.62 7.52
C ASN A 195 -20.27 -7.59 7.19
N PRO A 196 -19.97 -6.62 8.09
CA PRO A 196 -18.99 -5.57 7.82
C PRO A 196 -17.59 -6.10 7.49
N SER A 197 -17.23 -7.30 7.94
CA SER A 197 -15.93 -7.91 7.63
C SER A 197 -15.76 -8.23 6.14
N CYS A 198 -16.84 -8.30 5.37
CA CYS A 198 -16.79 -8.50 3.92
C CYS A 198 -16.44 -7.20 3.17
N PHE A 199 -16.59 -6.04 3.82
CA PHE A 199 -16.25 -4.73 3.26
C PHE A 199 -14.82 -4.30 3.63
N LEU A 200 -14.09 -5.09 4.41
CA LEU A 200 -12.76 -4.75 4.92
C LEU A 200 -11.66 -5.47 4.15
N VAL A 201 -10.64 -4.72 3.72
CA VAL A 201 -9.38 -5.29 3.25
C VAL A 201 -8.37 -5.08 4.35
N ASN A 202 -8.16 -6.09 5.19
CA ASN A 202 -7.21 -5.99 6.30
C ASN A 202 -5.73 -6.10 5.87
N GLY A 203 -5.42 -6.05 4.56
CA GLY A 203 -4.06 -6.14 4.05
C GLY A 203 -3.40 -7.52 4.23
N THR A 204 -4.17 -8.53 4.60
CA THR A 204 -3.70 -9.90 4.78
C THR A 204 -3.48 -10.54 3.42
N THR A 205 -2.24 -10.95 3.14
CA THR A 205 -1.84 -11.48 1.84
C THR A 205 -0.88 -12.66 1.96
N LYS A 206 -1.06 -13.68 1.13
CA LYS A 206 -0.21 -14.88 1.14
C LYS A 206 1.11 -14.69 0.41
N LYS A 207 1.17 -13.71 -0.49
CA LYS A 207 2.33 -13.39 -1.33
C LYS A 207 2.32 -11.92 -1.69
N ILE A 208 3.48 -11.29 -1.68
CA ILE A 208 3.64 -9.92 -2.17
C ILE A 208 4.69 -9.93 -3.26
N THR A 209 4.34 -9.42 -4.42
CA THR A 209 5.21 -9.24 -5.57
C THR A 209 5.40 -7.75 -5.78
N VAL A 210 6.64 -7.29 -5.75
CA VAL A 210 7.00 -5.89 -5.94
C VAL A 210 7.85 -5.77 -7.20
N ASP A 211 7.31 -5.12 -8.22
CA ASP A 211 7.95 -4.98 -9.53
C ASP A 211 8.65 -3.63 -9.66
N PHE A 212 9.96 -3.68 -9.90
CA PHE A 212 10.81 -2.53 -10.19
C PHE A 212 11.42 -2.60 -11.60
N GLN A 213 11.02 -3.57 -12.43
CA GLN A 213 11.66 -3.89 -13.71
C GLN A 213 11.49 -2.82 -14.79
N ASP A 214 10.63 -1.81 -14.58
CA ASP A 214 10.54 -0.68 -15.51
C ASP A 214 11.92 0.01 -15.63
N PRO A 215 12.40 0.27 -16.87
CA PRO A 215 13.73 0.83 -17.12
C PRO A 215 13.96 2.20 -16.51
N ASP A 216 12.89 2.92 -16.18
CA ASP A 216 12.95 4.23 -15.54
C ASP A 216 12.94 4.10 -14.00
N ILE A 217 12.73 2.89 -13.45
CA ILE A 217 12.53 2.63 -12.02
C ILE A 217 13.67 1.84 -11.39
N TYR A 218 14.10 0.69 -11.94
CA TYR A 218 15.20 -0.05 -11.33
C TYR A 218 16.49 0.77 -11.13
N PRO A 219 16.82 1.80 -11.97
CA PRO A 219 17.98 2.65 -11.71
C PRO A 219 17.86 3.51 -10.44
N LEU A 220 16.64 3.70 -9.93
CA LEU A 220 16.37 4.47 -8.70
C LEU A 220 16.57 3.62 -7.44
N LEU A 221 16.72 2.30 -7.58
CA LEU A 221 16.98 1.40 -6.48
C LEU A 221 18.39 1.63 -5.89
N PRO A 222 18.60 1.30 -4.61
CA PRO A 222 19.94 1.16 -4.05
C PRO A 222 20.84 0.24 -4.92
N PRO A 223 22.15 0.52 -5.03
CA PRO A 223 23.05 -0.21 -5.94
C PRO A 223 23.00 -1.75 -5.83
N ASP A 224 22.82 -2.26 -4.61
CA ASP A 224 22.71 -3.70 -4.32
C ASP A 224 21.37 -4.32 -4.76
N LEU A 225 20.35 -3.50 -5.02
CA LEU A 225 19.03 -3.93 -5.48
C LEU A 225 18.79 -3.67 -6.97
N VAL A 226 19.61 -2.88 -7.66
CA VAL A 226 19.45 -2.56 -9.09
C VAL A 226 19.39 -3.82 -9.94
N GLN A 227 20.38 -4.72 -9.81
CA GLN A 227 20.44 -5.94 -10.62
C GLN A 227 19.31 -6.92 -10.26
N PRO A 228 19.07 -7.26 -8.97
CA PRO A 228 17.91 -8.05 -8.58
C PRO A 228 16.57 -7.50 -9.11
N GLY A 229 16.35 -6.19 -8.96
CA GLY A 229 15.12 -5.53 -9.38
C GLY A 229 14.96 -5.40 -10.89
N LYS A 230 16.05 -5.50 -11.66
CA LYS A 230 16.03 -5.57 -13.13
C LYS A 230 15.67 -6.98 -13.63
N ASP A 231 16.20 -8.01 -12.99
CA ASP A 231 16.11 -9.38 -13.49
C ASP A 231 14.74 -10.01 -13.29
N LYS A 232 14.08 -9.72 -12.16
CA LYS A 232 12.75 -10.24 -11.82
C LYS A 232 12.10 -9.42 -10.70
N PRO A 233 10.76 -9.53 -10.53
CA PRO A 233 10.10 -8.90 -9.39
C PRO A 233 10.61 -9.45 -8.06
N LEU A 234 10.62 -8.60 -7.03
CA LEU A 234 10.95 -9.01 -5.67
C LEU A 234 9.73 -9.68 -5.05
N VAL A 235 9.89 -10.91 -4.57
CA VAL A 235 8.79 -11.69 -3.99
C VAL A 235 9.02 -11.89 -2.51
N PHE A 236 8.00 -11.61 -1.71
CA PHE A 236 7.98 -11.77 -0.26
C PHE A 236 6.90 -12.77 0.14
N LEU A 237 7.29 -13.72 0.98
CA LEU A 237 6.42 -14.73 1.58
C LEU A 237 6.39 -14.59 3.11
N PRO A 238 5.36 -15.11 3.79
CA PRO A 238 5.36 -15.26 5.24
C PRO A 238 6.55 -16.12 5.71
N LYS A 239 7.20 -15.74 6.82
CA LYS A 239 8.37 -16.45 7.36
C LYS A 239 8.04 -17.85 7.89
N SER A 240 6.79 -18.10 8.26
CA SER A 240 6.32 -19.45 8.57
C SER A 240 5.18 -19.86 7.63
N GLY A 241 5.19 -21.12 7.19
CA GLY A 241 4.33 -21.64 6.12
C GLY A 241 2.83 -21.72 6.43
N LYS A 242 2.35 -21.18 7.55
CA LYS A 242 0.92 -21.09 7.90
C LYS A 242 0.45 -19.65 8.16
N GLU A 243 1.29 -18.66 7.90
CA GLU A 243 0.99 -17.26 8.19
C GLU A 243 0.61 -16.49 6.92
N PHE A 244 0.09 -15.30 7.12
CA PHE A 244 -0.05 -14.27 6.10
C PHE A 244 0.99 -13.17 6.35
N LEU A 245 1.28 -12.39 5.32
CA LEU A 245 1.90 -11.09 5.50
C LEU A 245 0.81 -10.04 5.63
N TYR A 246 1.08 -9.03 6.44
CA TYR A 246 0.18 -7.90 6.65
C TYR A 246 0.80 -6.67 6.01
N VAL A 247 0.24 -6.21 4.89
CA VAL A 247 0.75 -5.05 4.18
C VAL A 247 0.12 -3.77 4.72
N VAL A 248 0.94 -2.73 4.83
CA VAL A 248 0.48 -1.35 4.95
C VAL A 248 0.98 -0.55 3.76
N ASN A 249 0.09 0.18 3.10
CA ASN A 249 0.41 1.15 2.07
C ASN A 249 -0.17 2.51 2.46
N ALA A 250 0.70 3.48 2.70
CA ALA A 250 0.38 4.76 3.29
C ALA A 250 0.95 5.93 2.48
N ARG A 251 0.27 7.08 2.46
CA ARG A 251 0.66 8.28 1.70
C ARG A 251 0.47 9.53 2.53
N GLN A 252 1.47 10.41 2.56
CA GLN A 252 1.36 11.68 3.25
C GLN A 252 0.24 12.53 2.65
N LEU A 253 -0.51 13.22 3.51
CA LEU A 253 -1.47 14.21 3.04
C LEU A 253 -0.74 15.34 2.31
N PRO A 254 -1.30 15.83 1.18
CA PRO A 254 -0.86 17.12 0.63
C PRO A 254 -1.02 18.16 1.74
N SER A 255 0.06 18.87 2.07
CA SER A 255 -0.02 20.00 3.01
C SER A 255 -0.73 21.19 2.39
#